data_AF-A0A4Y2HTG3-F1
#
_entry.id   AF-A0A4Y2HTG3-F1
#
_cell.length_a   1.000
_cell.length_b   1.000
_cell.length_c   1.000
_cell.angle_alpha   90.00
_cell.angle_beta   90.00
_cell.angle_gamma   90.00
#
_symmetry.space_group_name_H-M   'P 1'
#
loop_
_entity.id
_entity.type
_entity.pdbx_description
1 polymer ?
#
loop_
_entity_poly.entity_id
_entity_poly.type
_entity_poly.pdbx_seq_one_letter_code
_entity_poly.pdbx_strand_id
1 'polypeptide(L)'
;MATKKRKVDSECRAFNDEWTWKYFFTVVKDRPVCLICNEAVTVFKEYNISRHFTSKHKNSNYEAMSEYERKQNVESLCKKLSGRQNFFKKVNTIQEAATHASYIVAYNIDKNNKALSDGEFVKQCMLQVCDVLCPDKKNNFQTVSLSRKMVTSRIEAIDKNLTSQLESNIGQFKFCFIAMDESTDINDTSQLELFIRGADENFEITEELACMRSLKGTTKGCDIFREFQKGLLTLKVPITNIYALCKYALNMKPVLDAVVKLVNTIRSRGLTHRQFRDFLQSVQSEYSDVLYYTKVRWLSAGCDFERVWQLKDDILSFFHEKQCSSECKMLEDTEWLSDFAFFTDLLCHMNNLNVKM
;
A
#
# COMPACT_ATOMS: atom_id res chain seq x y z
N MET A 1 -37.86 35.04 -31.34
CA MET A 1 -37.15 34.78 -30.06
C MET A 1 -37.78 33.59 -29.37
N ALA A 2 -37.12 32.44 -29.34
CA ALA A 2 -37.59 31.29 -28.58
C ALA A 2 -37.37 31.56 -27.08
N THR A 3 -38.45 31.59 -26.30
CA THR A 3 -38.42 31.74 -24.85
C THR A 3 -37.62 30.59 -24.25
N LYS A 4 -36.41 30.89 -23.76
CA LYS A 4 -35.56 29.95 -23.02
C LYS A 4 -36.40 29.34 -21.89
N LYS A 5 -36.68 28.03 -21.97
CA LYS A 5 -37.35 27.30 -20.88
C LYS A 5 -36.49 27.43 -19.63
N ARG A 6 -37.05 28.06 -18.58
CA ARG A 6 -36.38 28.27 -17.29
C ARG A 6 -36.10 26.90 -16.65
N LYS A 7 -34.85 26.65 -16.24
CA LYS A 7 -34.46 25.42 -15.53
C LYS A 7 -34.66 25.63 -14.02
N VAL A 8 -35.22 24.62 -13.34
CA VAL A 8 -35.57 24.69 -11.91
C VAL A 8 -34.35 25.00 -11.03
N ASP A 9 -33.17 24.51 -11.42
CA ASP A 9 -31.90 24.67 -10.70
C ASP A 9 -31.41 26.12 -10.64
N SER A 10 -31.92 27.00 -11.52
CA SER A 10 -31.54 28.43 -11.57
C SER A 10 -32.37 29.34 -10.66
N GLU A 11 -33.41 28.82 -9.98
CA GLU A 11 -34.39 29.65 -9.26
C GLU A 11 -34.28 29.63 -7.72
N CYS A 12 -33.26 28.97 -7.13
CA CYS A 12 -32.98 28.95 -5.67
C CYS A 12 -34.24 28.94 -4.78
N ARG A 13 -35.23 28.09 -5.11
CA ARG A 13 -36.54 28.13 -4.46
C ARG A 13 -36.45 27.51 -3.07
N ALA A 14 -36.64 28.33 -2.04
CA ALA A 14 -36.69 27.90 -0.65
C ALA A 14 -38.07 27.35 -0.26
N PHE A 15 -38.08 26.50 0.76
CA PHE A 15 -39.32 26.08 1.42
C PHE A 15 -39.89 27.24 2.23
N ASN A 16 -41.20 27.46 2.16
CA ASN A 16 -41.90 28.44 3.01
C ASN A 16 -42.51 27.73 4.23
N ASP A 17 -42.16 28.17 5.43
CA ASP A 17 -42.62 27.60 6.70
C ASP A 17 -44.15 27.61 6.87
N GLU A 18 -44.86 28.53 6.20
CA GLU A 18 -46.32 28.53 6.20
C GLU A 18 -46.91 27.26 5.57
N TRP A 19 -46.21 26.66 4.60
CA TRP A 19 -46.65 25.41 3.98
C TRP A 19 -46.71 24.26 4.97
N THR A 20 -45.98 24.37 6.09
CA THR A 20 -45.97 23.35 7.13
C THR A 20 -47.32 23.21 7.81
N TRP A 21 -47.94 24.30 8.24
CA TRP A 21 -49.27 24.24 8.85
C TRP A 21 -50.42 24.40 7.86
N LYS A 22 -50.19 25.06 6.71
CA LYS A 22 -51.23 25.29 5.69
C LYS A 22 -51.51 24.04 4.85
N TYR A 23 -50.48 23.25 4.55
CA TYR A 23 -50.57 22.08 3.66
C TYR A 23 -50.04 20.79 4.28
N PHE A 24 -49.59 20.81 5.54
CA PHE A 24 -48.98 19.66 6.21
C PHE A 24 -47.70 19.16 5.52
N PHE A 25 -46.78 20.05 5.17
CA PHE A 25 -45.49 19.69 4.56
C PHE A 25 -44.28 20.00 5.44
N THR A 26 -43.21 19.23 5.29
CA THR A 26 -41.92 19.55 5.90
C THR A 26 -40.78 19.25 4.94
N VAL A 27 -39.55 19.57 5.30
CA VAL A 27 -38.36 19.30 4.50
C VAL A 27 -37.61 18.10 5.08
N VAL A 28 -37.35 17.09 4.25
CA VAL A 28 -36.51 15.93 4.59
C VAL A 28 -35.47 15.74 3.49
N LYS A 29 -34.17 15.83 3.83
CA LYS A 29 -33.04 15.72 2.88
C LYS A 29 -33.28 16.56 1.60
N ASP A 30 -33.58 17.84 1.80
CA ASP A 30 -33.83 18.83 0.73
C ASP A 30 -34.99 18.51 -0.21
N ARG A 31 -35.99 17.75 0.25
CA ARG A 31 -37.24 17.52 -0.47
C ARG A 31 -38.46 17.86 0.39
N PRO A 32 -39.50 18.50 -0.18
CA PRO A 32 -40.77 18.70 0.49
C PRO A 32 -41.51 17.35 0.62
N VAL A 33 -41.82 16.95 1.85
CA VAL A 33 -42.50 15.69 2.19
C VAL A 33 -43.83 16.01 2.87
N CYS A 34 -44.91 15.36 2.42
CA CYS A 34 -46.21 15.46 3.05
C CYS A 34 -46.23 14.70 4.38
N LEU A 35 -46.60 15.37 5.47
CA LEU A 35 -46.69 14.80 6.82
C LEU A 35 -47.84 13.78 6.98
N ILE A 36 -48.83 13.80 6.09
CA ILE A 36 -50.01 12.93 6.14
C ILE A 36 -49.72 11.57 5.50
N CYS A 37 -49.18 11.55 4.28
CA CYS A 37 -48.93 10.32 3.52
C CYS A 37 -47.45 9.94 3.37
N ASN A 38 -46.51 10.80 3.79
CA ASN A 38 -45.06 10.65 3.63
C ASN A 38 -44.57 10.61 2.17
N GLU A 39 -45.39 11.01 1.19
CA GLU A 39 -44.96 11.18 -0.20
C GLU A 39 -44.13 12.46 -0.36
N ALA A 40 -43.05 12.37 -1.14
CA ALA A 40 -42.21 13.52 -1.48
C ALA A 40 -42.68 14.20 -2.78
N VAL A 41 -42.61 15.53 -2.81
CA VAL A 41 -42.85 16.34 -4.00
C VAL A 41 -41.50 16.78 -4.57
N THR A 42 -41.40 16.87 -5.90
CA THR A 42 -40.10 17.06 -6.59
C THR A 42 -39.54 18.48 -6.52
N VAL A 43 -40.38 19.50 -6.30
CA VAL A 43 -39.96 20.91 -6.38
C VAL A 43 -40.65 21.72 -5.29
N PHE A 44 -39.88 22.62 -4.64
CA PHE A 44 -40.38 23.66 -3.73
C PHE A 44 -41.23 24.69 -4.48
N LYS A 45 -42.51 24.38 -4.69
CA LYS A 45 -43.47 25.26 -5.33
C LYS A 45 -44.82 25.10 -4.64
N GLU A 46 -45.40 26.20 -4.16
CA GLU A 46 -46.70 26.20 -3.48
C GLU A 46 -47.77 25.50 -4.33
N TYR A 47 -47.79 25.74 -5.65
CA TYR A 47 -48.71 25.03 -6.56
C TYR A 47 -48.60 23.49 -6.44
N ASN A 48 -47.40 22.93 -6.38
CA ASN A 48 -47.23 21.48 -6.30
C ASN A 48 -47.65 20.93 -4.94
N ILE A 49 -47.31 21.66 -3.87
CA ILE A 49 -47.61 21.32 -2.48
C ILE A 49 -49.12 21.41 -2.21
N SER A 50 -49.73 22.54 -2.58
CA SER A 50 -51.18 22.76 -2.49
C SER A 50 -51.96 21.76 -3.35
N ARG A 51 -51.52 21.51 -4.60
CA ARG A 51 -52.15 20.50 -5.46
C ARG A 51 -52.07 19.10 -4.85
N HIS A 52 -50.91 18.72 -4.30
CA HIS A 52 -50.77 17.44 -3.59
C HIS A 52 -51.79 17.36 -2.44
N PHE A 53 -51.82 18.36 -1.57
CA PHE A 53 -52.75 18.41 -0.44
C PHE A 53 -54.21 18.27 -0.89
N THR A 54 -54.67 19.12 -1.81
CA THR A 54 -56.07 19.11 -2.27
C THR A 54 -56.43 17.86 -3.07
N SER A 55 -55.51 17.26 -3.83
CA SER A 55 -55.83 16.07 -4.64
C SER A 55 -55.75 14.75 -3.86
N LYS A 56 -54.75 14.59 -3.00
CA LYS A 56 -54.50 13.35 -2.24
C LYS A 56 -55.24 13.32 -0.90
N HIS A 57 -55.61 14.49 -0.37
CA HIS A 57 -56.27 14.62 0.93
C HIS A 57 -57.62 15.32 0.86
N LYS A 58 -58.26 15.36 -0.33
CA LYS A 58 -59.58 15.96 -0.56
C LYS A 58 -60.68 15.45 0.39
N ASN A 59 -60.66 14.15 0.68
CA ASN A 59 -61.68 13.49 1.51
C ASN A 59 -61.30 13.43 2.99
N SER A 60 -60.35 14.26 3.41
CA SER A 60 -59.89 14.31 4.80
C SER A 60 -60.46 15.52 5.52
N ASN A 61 -60.64 15.41 6.84
CA ASN A 61 -61.13 16.53 7.64
C ASN A 61 -60.10 17.67 7.78
N TYR A 62 -58.89 17.53 7.23
CA TYR A 62 -57.81 18.52 7.35
C TYR A 62 -58.15 19.86 6.67
N GLU A 63 -59.06 19.90 5.69
CA GLU A 63 -59.55 21.14 5.07
C GLU A 63 -60.49 21.95 5.96
N ALA A 64 -61.28 21.27 6.81
CA ALA A 64 -62.25 21.89 7.70
C ALA A 64 -61.67 22.31 9.07
N MET A 65 -60.42 21.95 9.36
CA MET A 65 -59.74 22.29 10.62
C MET A 65 -59.41 23.78 10.71
N SER A 66 -59.56 24.32 11.91
CA SER A 66 -59.05 25.65 12.26
C SER A 66 -57.52 25.70 12.17
N GLU A 67 -56.96 26.91 12.07
CA GLU A 67 -55.50 27.11 12.06
C GLU A 67 -54.83 26.52 13.31
N TYR A 68 -55.48 26.66 14.47
CA TYR A 68 -55.00 26.12 15.73
C TYR A 68 -54.90 24.58 15.70
N GLU A 69 -55.96 23.90 15.25
CA GLU A 69 -55.99 22.44 15.12
C GLU A 69 -54.97 21.92 14.10
N ARG A 70 -54.76 22.65 13.01
CA ARG A 70 -53.72 22.32 12.01
C ARG A 70 -52.33 22.37 12.62
N LYS A 71 -52.00 23.45 13.34
CA LYS A 71 -50.70 23.60 14.01
C LYS A 71 -50.46 22.47 15.03
N GLN A 72 -51.45 22.11 15.84
CA GLN A 72 -51.34 20.98 16.77
C GLN A 72 -51.12 19.63 16.06
N ASN A 73 -51.86 19.36 14.99
CA ASN A 73 -51.71 18.12 14.22
C ASN A 73 -50.33 18.03 13.56
N VAL A 74 -49.83 19.14 13.00
CA VAL A 74 -48.49 19.21 12.45
C VAL A 74 -47.44 18.88 13.49
N GLU A 75 -47.51 19.44 14.71
CA GLU A 75 -46.56 19.09 15.77
C GLU A 75 -46.57 17.59 16.08
N SER A 76 -47.76 16.97 16.16
CA SER A 76 -47.91 15.54 16.39
C SER A 76 -47.33 14.69 15.24
N LEU A 77 -47.62 15.06 13.99
CA LEU A 77 -47.13 14.36 12.80
C LEU A 77 -45.62 14.52 12.62
N CYS A 78 -45.08 15.72 12.87
CA CYS A 78 -43.65 15.98 12.90
C CYS A 78 -42.96 15.11 13.96
N LYS A 79 -43.49 15.04 15.19
CA LYS A 79 -42.95 14.15 16.23
C LYS A 79 -42.94 12.68 15.80
N LYS A 80 -44.02 12.19 15.17
CA LYS A 80 -44.09 10.82 14.63
C LYS A 80 -43.07 10.57 13.52
N LEU A 81 -42.93 11.51 12.58
CA LEU A 81 -41.98 11.42 11.48
C LEU A 81 -40.54 11.43 11.99
N SER A 82 -40.20 12.36 12.89
CA SER A 82 -38.90 12.43 13.54
C SER A 82 -38.61 11.16 14.34
N GLY A 83 -39.59 10.61 15.07
CA GLY A 83 -39.45 9.33 15.77
C GLY A 83 -39.08 8.17 14.85
N ARG A 84 -39.75 8.05 13.69
CA ARG A 84 -39.43 7.05 12.66
C ARG A 84 -38.02 7.25 12.09
N GLN A 85 -37.66 8.47 11.72
CA GLN A 85 -36.33 8.78 11.18
C GLN A 85 -35.22 8.49 12.20
N ASN A 86 -35.44 8.82 13.46
CA ASN A 86 -34.49 8.57 14.54
C ASN A 86 -34.33 7.07 14.81
N PHE A 87 -35.38 6.27 14.65
CA PHE A 87 -35.27 4.80 14.72
C PHE A 87 -34.31 4.25 13.65
N PHE A 88 -34.48 4.64 12.39
CA PHE A 88 -33.57 4.21 11.31
C PHE A 88 -32.13 4.70 11.51
N LYS A 89 -31.94 5.94 11.95
CA LYS A 89 -30.61 6.46 12.30
C LYS A 89 -29.97 5.63 13.42
N LYS A 90 -30.71 5.32 14.47
CA LYS A 90 -30.23 4.53 15.61
C LYS A 90 -29.85 3.10 15.19
N VAL A 91 -30.64 2.45 14.34
CA VAL A 91 -30.31 1.12 13.81
C VAL A 91 -29.00 1.16 13.00
N ASN A 92 -28.83 2.16 12.13
CA ASN A 92 -27.57 2.33 11.39
C ASN A 92 -26.36 2.53 12.30
N THR A 93 -26.48 3.37 13.34
CA THR A 93 -25.37 3.59 14.29
C THR A 93 -24.97 2.31 15.04
N ILE A 94 -25.93 1.44 15.37
CA ILE A 94 -25.64 0.15 16.02
C ILE A 94 -24.90 -0.78 15.05
N GLN A 95 -25.30 -0.80 13.77
CA GLN A 95 -24.66 -1.64 12.76
C GLN A 95 -23.23 -1.17 12.44
N GLU A 96 -23.01 0.15 12.38
CA GLU A 96 -21.68 0.75 12.23
C GLU A 96 -20.78 0.38 13.42
N ALA A 97 -21.28 0.56 14.65
CA ALA A 97 -20.56 0.19 15.87
C ALA A 97 -20.23 -1.30 15.92
N ALA A 98 -21.17 -2.18 15.55
CA ALA A 98 -20.95 -3.62 15.50
C ALA A 98 -19.89 -4.01 14.45
N THR A 99 -19.89 -3.32 13.29
CA THR A 99 -18.89 -3.52 12.25
C THR A 99 -17.51 -3.09 12.74
N HIS A 100 -17.41 -1.91 13.36
CA HIS A 100 -16.16 -1.44 13.96
C HIS A 100 -15.63 -2.40 15.04
N ALA A 101 -16.50 -2.89 15.93
CA ALA A 101 -16.14 -3.90 16.92
C ALA A 101 -15.61 -5.19 16.27
N SER A 102 -16.18 -5.62 15.14
CA SER A 102 -15.68 -6.80 14.42
C SER A 102 -14.25 -6.62 13.89
N TYR A 103 -13.89 -5.42 13.42
CA TYR A 103 -12.53 -5.08 13.01
C TYR A 103 -11.55 -5.12 14.20
N ILE A 104 -11.94 -4.56 15.35
CA ILE A 104 -11.11 -4.58 16.56
C ILE A 104 -10.77 -6.02 16.97
N VAL A 105 -11.78 -6.89 17.02
CA VAL A 105 -11.57 -8.30 17.40
C VAL A 105 -10.71 -9.02 16.36
N ALA A 106 -10.99 -8.83 15.07
CA ALA A 106 -10.21 -9.46 14.00
C ALA A 106 -8.72 -9.04 14.04
N TYR A 107 -8.45 -7.75 14.22
CA TYR A 107 -7.09 -7.23 14.40
C TYR A 107 -6.39 -7.85 15.60
N ASN A 108 -7.08 -7.99 16.74
CA ASN A 108 -6.49 -8.59 17.94
C ASN A 108 -6.22 -10.09 17.77
N ILE A 109 -7.07 -10.83 17.03
CA ILE A 109 -6.82 -12.24 16.71
C ILE A 109 -5.53 -12.36 15.88
N ASP A 110 -5.42 -11.55 14.82
CA ASP A 110 -4.28 -11.55 13.90
C ASP A 110 -2.97 -11.14 14.61
N LYS A 111 -2.99 -10.02 15.32
CA LYS A 111 -1.84 -9.48 16.07
C LYS A 111 -1.28 -10.44 17.10
N ASN A 112 -2.13 -11.28 17.70
CA ASN A 112 -1.70 -12.26 18.71
C ASN A 112 -1.48 -13.66 18.11
N ASN A 113 -1.41 -13.77 16.78
CA ASN A 113 -1.20 -15.00 16.04
C ASN A 113 -2.15 -16.12 16.48
N LYS A 114 -3.44 -15.78 16.62
CA LYS A 114 -4.51 -16.71 17.00
C LYS A 114 -5.20 -17.28 15.77
N ALA A 115 -5.87 -18.42 15.94
CA ALA A 115 -6.56 -19.04 14.82
C ALA A 115 -7.75 -18.17 14.40
N LEU A 116 -8.00 -18.05 13.09
CA LEU A 116 -9.10 -17.21 12.59
C LEU A 116 -10.49 -17.70 13.04
N SER A 117 -10.63 -18.97 13.43
CA SER A 117 -11.84 -19.51 14.08
C SER A 117 -12.00 -19.14 15.55
N ASP A 118 -11.00 -18.53 16.17
CA ASP A 118 -11.12 -18.11 17.57
C ASP A 118 -12.14 -16.97 17.72
N GLY A 119 -12.52 -16.30 16.61
CA GLY A 119 -13.61 -15.33 16.57
C GLY A 119 -14.94 -15.90 17.08
N GLU A 120 -15.26 -17.17 16.76
CA GLU A 120 -16.47 -17.81 17.28
C GLU A 120 -16.42 -17.99 18.80
N PHE A 121 -15.26 -18.42 19.33
CA PHE A 121 -15.05 -18.58 20.77
C PHE A 121 -15.12 -17.23 21.50
N VAL A 122 -14.45 -16.20 20.99
CA VAL A 122 -14.50 -14.84 21.55
C VAL A 122 -15.95 -14.33 21.58
N LYS A 123 -16.72 -14.56 20.52
CA LYS A 123 -18.15 -14.20 20.49
C LYS A 123 -18.96 -14.91 21.58
N GLN A 124 -18.71 -16.20 21.80
CA GLN A 124 -19.38 -16.96 22.86
C GLN A 124 -19.06 -16.37 24.25
N CYS A 125 -17.79 -16.08 24.53
CA CYS A 125 -17.38 -15.46 25.79
C CYS A 125 -18.07 -14.11 26.01
N MET A 126 -18.08 -13.23 25.00
CA MET A 126 -18.73 -11.92 25.10
C MET A 126 -20.23 -12.04 25.40
N LEU A 127 -20.93 -12.97 24.76
CA LEU A 127 -22.35 -13.19 25.00
C LEU A 127 -22.64 -13.71 26.41
N GLN A 128 -21.84 -14.67 26.91
CA GLN A 128 -22.00 -15.19 28.27
C GLN A 128 -21.74 -14.13 29.34
N VAL A 129 -20.71 -13.30 29.16
CA VAL A 129 -20.42 -12.19 30.08
C VAL A 129 -21.54 -11.14 30.03
N CYS A 130 -22.02 -10.81 28.82
CA CYS A 130 -23.13 -9.86 28.64
C CYS A 130 -24.42 -10.36 29.29
N ASP A 131 -24.70 -11.66 29.23
CA ASP A 131 -25.89 -12.26 29.85
C ASP A 131 -25.93 -12.08 31.37
N VAL A 132 -24.77 -12.05 32.02
CA VAL A 132 -24.67 -11.87 33.48
C VAL A 132 -24.66 -10.39 33.86
N LEU A 133 -23.90 -9.56 33.15
CA LEU A 133 -23.65 -8.16 33.55
C LEU A 133 -24.65 -7.16 32.97
N CYS A 134 -25.13 -7.38 31.74
CA CYS A 134 -25.95 -6.42 31.01
C CYS A 134 -26.87 -7.09 29.97
N PRO A 135 -27.80 -7.97 30.39
CA PRO A 135 -28.64 -8.76 29.49
C PRO A 135 -29.47 -7.90 28.52
N ASP A 136 -29.89 -6.70 28.95
CA ASP A 136 -30.62 -5.74 28.10
C ASP A 136 -29.83 -5.28 26.85
N LYS A 137 -28.52 -5.50 26.83
CA LYS A 137 -27.62 -5.15 25.72
C LYS A 137 -27.23 -6.34 24.85
N LYS A 138 -27.68 -7.56 25.17
CA LYS A 138 -27.29 -8.80 24.48
C LYS A 138 -27.42 -8.72 22.95
N ASN A 139 -28.52 -8.14 22.46
CA ASN A 139 -28.76 -7.99 21.02
C ASN A 139 -27.66 -7.19 20.32
N ASN A 140 -27.03 -6.22 20.99
CA ASN A 140 -25.92 -5.44 20.41
C ASN A 140 -24.64 -6.28 20.23
N PHE A 141 -24.40 -7.28 21.09
CA PHE A 141 -23.26 -8.18 20.95
C PHE A 141 -23.53 -9.28 19.93
N GLN A 142 -24.79 -9.71 19.80
CA GLN A 142 -25.19 -10.71 18.81
C GLN A 142 -24.98 -10.23 17.36
N THR A 143 -25.17 -8.93 17.10
CA THR A 143 -24.97 -8.34 15.76
C THR A 143 -23.50 -8.29 15.33
N VAL A 144 -22.54 -8.40 16.26
CA VAL A 144 -21.11 -8.46 15.93
C VAL A 144 -20.81 -9.81 15.27
N SER A 145 -20.51 -9.80 13.98
CA SER A 145 -20.18 -11.02 13.24
C SER A 145 -18.69 -11.36 13.39
N LEU A 146 -18.40 -12.54 13.92
CA LEU A 146 -17.04 -13.04 14.20
C LEU A 146 -16.85 -14.48 13.73
N SER A 147 -17.57 -14.88 12.67
CA SER A 147 -17.29 -16.17 12.05
C SER A 147 -15.90 -16.17 11.44
N ARG A 148 -15.27 -17.34 11.27
CA ARG A 148 -13.96 -17.46 10.60
C ARG A 148 -13.90 -16.65 9.30
N LYS A 149 -14.93 -16.78 8.45
CA LYS A 149 -15.03 -16.04 7.18
C LYS A 149 -15.05 -14.52 7.38
N MET A 150 -15.74 -14.04 8.41
CA MET A 150 -15.80 -12.62 8.72
C MET A 150 -14.46 -12.12 9.23
N VAL A 151 -13.83 -12.84 10.16
CA VAL A 151 -12.49 -12.50 10.67
C VAL A 151 -11.48 -12.43 9.52
N THR A 152 -11.44 -13.43 8.64
CA THR A 152 -10.59 -13.41 7.43
C THR A 152 -10.85 -12.18 6.58
N SER A 153 -12.11 -11.91 6.22
CA SER A 153 -12.46 -10.76 5.38
C SER A 153 -12.09 -9.42 6.03
N ARG A 154 -12.18 -9.30 7.36
CA ARG A 154 -11.79 -8.09 8.09
C ARG A 154 -10.26 -7.90 8.08
N ILE A 155 -9.50 -8.98 8.25
CA ILE A 155 -8.04 -8.95 8.16
C ILE A 155 -7.61 -8.58 6.74
N GLU A 156 -8.18 -9.19 5.70
CA GLU A 156 -7.89 -8.84 4.30
C GLU A 156 -8.20 -7.36 3.99
N ALA A 157 -9.28 -6.82 4.55
CA ALA A 157 -9.62 -5.41 4.39
C ALA A 157 -8.61 -4.48 5.10
N ILE A 158 -8.12 -4.88 6.28
CA ILE A 158 -7.05 -4.16 6.99
C ILE A 158 -5.75 -4.22 6.18
N ASP A 159 -5.33 -5.42 5.75
CA ASP A 159 -4.13 -5.66 4.95
C ASP A 159 -4.14 -4.83 3.65
N LYS A 160 -5.26 -4.84 2.92
CA LYS A 160 -5.43 -4.01 1.72
C LYS A 160 -5.29 -2.51 2.02
N ASN A 161 -5.84 -2.05 3.15
CA ASN A 161 -5.75 -0.65 3.55
C ASN A 161 -4.32 -0.26 3.96
N LEU A 162 -3.60 -1.14 4.67
CA LEU A 162 -2.19 -0.94 5.01
C LEU A 162 -1.31 -0.93 3.77
N THR A 163 -1.51 -1.90 2.86
CA THR A 163 -0.83 -1.95 1.57
C THR A 163 -1.04 -0.66 0.77
N SER A 164 -2.26 -0.14 0.72
CA SER A 164 -2.57 1.10 0.00
C SER A 164 -1.87 2.33 0.60
N GLN A 165 -1.72 2.38 1.94
CA GLN A 165 -0.98 3.43 2.62
C GLN A 165 0.52 3.31 2.32
N LEU A 166 1.08 2.11 2.38
CA LEU A 166 2.47 1.86 2.04
C LEU A 166 2.77 2.24 0.58
N GLU A 167 1.92 1.86 -0.37
CA GLU A 167 2.01 2.29 -1.79
C GLU A 167 2.04 3.83 -1.90
N SER A 168 1.17 4.53 -1.17
CA SER A 168 1.13 6.00 -1.17
C SER A 168 2.39 6.62 -0.58
N ASN A 169 3.00 6.00 0.44
CA ASN A 169 4.24 6.48 1.05
C ASN A 169 5.42 6.27 0.09
N ILE A 170 5.48 5.09 -0.55
CA ILE A 170 6.50 4.75 -1.55
C ILE A 170 6.50 5.77 -2.71
N GLY A 171 5.33 6.21 -3.15
CA GLY A 171 5.20 7.23 -4.19
C GLY A 171 5.79 8.60 -3.81
N GLN A 172 5.99 8.87 -2.51
CA GLN A 172 6.52 10.13 -2.00
C GLN A 172 8.02 10.06 -1.67
N PHE A 173 8.60 8.87 -1.60
CA PHE A 173 10.01 8.71 -1.26
C PHE A 173 10.93 9.37 -2.29
N LYS A 174 11.91 10.14 -1.80
CA LYS A 174 13.06 10.64 -2.59
C LYS A 174 14.19 9.65 -2.62
N PHE A 175 14.35 8.90 -1.53
CA PHE A 175 15.32 7.83 -1.40
C PHE A 175 14.57 6.58 -0.97
N CYS A 176 14.74 5.49 -1.71
CA CYS A 176 14.16 4.20 -1.37
C CYS A 176 15.24 3.13 -1.39
N PHE A 177 15.31 2.32 -0.34
CA PHE A 177 16.24 1.23 -0.16
C PHE A 177 15.40 -0.03 0.00
N ILE A 178 15.81 -1.11 -0.65
CA ILE A 178 15.17 -2.40 -0.44
C ILE A 178 16.18 -3.35 0.16
N ALA A 179 15.85 -3.89 1.32
CA ALA A 179 16.56 -5.02 1.88
C ALA A 179 15.85 -6.33 1.49
N MET A 180 16.63 -7.37 1.21
CA MET A 180 16.06 -8.70 0.97
C MET A 180 16.67 -9.69 1.93
N ASP A 181 15.83 -10.57 2.47
CA ASP A 181 16.25 -11.67 3.33
C ASP A 181 15.63 -12.99 2.87
N GLU A 182 16.29 -14.09 3.20
CA GLU A 182 15.76 -15.43 2.97
C GLU A 182 15.43 -16.09 4.31
N SER A 183 14.18 -16.46 4.50
CA SER A 183 13.70 -17.21 5.66
C SER A 183 13.14 -18.56 5.23
N THR A 184 12.88 -19.44 6.19
CA THR A 184 12.23 -20.74 5.97
C THR A 184 10.99 -20.83 6.84
N ASP A 185 9.86 -21.21 6.27
CA ASP A 185 8.65 -21.44 7.06
C ASP A 185 8.70 -22.75 7.86
N ILE A 186 7.65 -22.99 8.65
CA ILE A 186 7.52 -24.19 9.50
C ILE A 186 7.47 -25.51 8.73
N ASN A 187 7.31 -25.47 7.40
CA ASN A 187 7.32 -26.62 6.51
C ASN A 187 8.61 -26.67 5.66
N ASP A 188 9.67 -25.99 6.09
CA ASP A 188 10.96 -25.88 5.40
C ASP A 188 10.86 -25.33 3.97
N THR A 189 9.83 -24.51 3.68
CA THR A 189 9.75 -23.82 2.39
C THR A 189 10.51 -22.50 2.48
N SER A 190 11.52 -22.30 1.63
CA SER A 190 12.24 -21.02 1.53
C SER A 190 11.29 -19.88 1.12
N GLN A 191 11.48 -18.73 1.73
CA GLN A 191 10.70 -17.51 1.51
C GLN A 191 11.66 -16.34 1.33
N LEU A 192 11.36 -15.50 0.34
CA LEU A 192 12.04 -14.23 0.11
C LEU A 192 11.24 -13.12 0.78
N GLU A 193 11.87 -12.48 1.77
CA GLU A 193 11.33 -11.31 2.46
C GLU A 193 11.94 -10.05 1.84
N LEU A 194 11.08 -9.09 1.48
CA LEU A 194 11.49 -7.78 0.98
C LEU A 194 11.09 -6.73 2.00
N PHE A 195 12.07 -6.00 2.53
CA PHE A 195 11.87 -4.84 3.39
C PHE A 195 12.12 -3.58 2.57
N ILE A 196 11.28 -2.57 2.75
CA ILE A 196 11.45 -1.27 2.13
C ILE A 196 11.77 -0.24 3.19
N ARG A 197 12.79 0.56 2.94
CA ARG A 197 13.16 1.71 3.76
C ARG A 197 13.22 2.94 2.89
N GLY A 198 12.40 3.95 3.16
CA GLY A 198 12.34 5.17 2.38
C GLY A 198 12.46 6.42 3.23
N ALA A 199 12.88 7.50 2.60
CA ALA A 199 12.83 8.85 3.15
C ALA A 199 12.08 9.78 2.19
N ASP A 200 11.14 10.57 2.73
CA ASP A 200 10.37 11.56 1.99
C ASP A 200 11.13 12.91 1.85
N GLU A 201 10.46 13.95 1.36
CA GLU A 201 11.03 15.30 1.23
C GLU A 201 11.38 15.95 2.58
N ASN A 202 10.74 15.52 3.65
CA ASN A 202 10.96 16.02 5.01
C ASN A 202 12.02 15.18 5.76
N PHE A 203 12.64 14.21 5.10
CA PHE A 203 13.54 13.22 5.69
C PHE A 203 12.87 12.35 6.77
N GLU A 204 11.54 12.18 6.70
CA GLU A 204 10.84 11.21 7.52
C GLU A 204 11.11 9.80 7.00
N ILE A 205 11.66 8.94 7.87
CA ILE A 205 12.05 7.58 7.52
C ILE A 205 10.87 6.64 7.76
N THR A 206 10.52 5.88 6.73
CA THR A 206 9.58 4.74 6.83
C THR A 206 10.36 3.47 6.57
N GLU A 207 10.20 2.45 7.43
CA GLU A 207 10.79 1.12 7.25
C GLU A 207 9.71 0.07 7.50
N GLU A 208 9.41 -0.76 6.50
CA GLU A 208 8.30 -1.71 6.53
C GLU A 208 8.64 -3.02 5.80
N LEU A 209 8.02 -4.13 6.22
CA LEU A 209 8.02 -5.35 5.43
C LEU A 209 7.10 -5.14 4.21
N ALA A 210 7.72 -5.11 3.03
CA ALA A 210 7.04 -4.80 1.79
C ALA A 210 6.29 -6.03 1.25
N CYS A 211 6.95 -7.19 1.16
CA CYS A 211 6.27 -8.44 0.85
C CYS A 211 7.08 -9.66 1.24
N MET A 212 6.40 -10.79 1.35
CA MET A 212 6.99 -12.12 1.54
C MET A 212 6.57 -13.03 0.38
N ARG A 213 7.52 -13.76 -0.20
CA ARG A 213 7.32 -14.54 -1.44
C ARG A 213 7.88 -15.94 -1.28
N SER A 214 7.06 -16.98 -1.43
CA SER A 214 7.56 -18.36 -1.38
C SER A 214 8.44 -18.70 -2.59
N LEU A 215 9.64 -19.21 -2.34
CA LEU A 215 10.57 -19.74 -3.34
C LEU A 215 10.27 -21.24 -3.55
N LYS A 216 9.40 -21.54 -4.51
CA LYS A 216 8.99 -22.93 -4.79
C LYS A 216 10.07 -23.68 -5.56
N GLY A 217 10.63 -24.74 -4.96
CA GLY A 217 11.56 -25.65 -5.61
C GLY A 217 13.02 -25.35 -5.32
N THR A 218 13.60 -24.35 -5.97
CA THR A 218 15.03 -23.99 -5.84
C THR A 218 15.22 -22.54 -5.38
N THR A 219 16.34 -22.28 -4.72
CA THR A 219 16.76 -20.95 -4.21
C THR A 219 17.88 -20.35 -5.04
N LYS A 220 17.93 -20.69 -6.34
CA LYS A 220 18.95 -20.16 -7.25
C LYS A 220 18.76 -18.66 -7.45
N GLY A 221 19.83 -17.97 -7.84
CA GLY A 221 19.78 -16.52 -8.11
C GLY A 221 18.66 -16.12 -9.06
N CYS A 222 18.39 -16.92 -10.10
CA CYS A 222 17.30 -16.66 -11.05
C CYS A 222 15.89 -16.78 -10.44
N ASP A 223 15.68 -17.68 -9.48
CA ASP A 223 14.39 -17.84 -8.80
C ASP A 223 14.14 -16.68 -7.83
N ILE A 224 15.18 -16.29 -7.08
CA ILE A 224 15.17 -15.12 -6.21
C ILE A 224 14.89 -13.85 -7.01
N PHE A 225 15.60 -13.64 -8.13
CA PHE A 225 15.40 -12.47 -8.98
C PHE A 225 13.97 -12.39 -9.54
N ARG A 226 13.43 -13.52 -10.00
CA ARG A 226 12.06 -13.61 -10.50
C ARG A 226 11.03 -13.25 -9.42
N GLU A 227 11.17 -13.78 -8.21
CA GLU A 227 10.24 -13.47 -7.12
C GLU A 227 10.41 -12.05 -6.57
N PHE A 228 11.65 -11.53 -6.57
CA PHE A 228 11.94 -10.12 -6.28
C PHE A 228 11.22 -9.18 -7.26
N GLN A 229 11.35 -9.39 -8.57
CA GLN A 229 10.68 -8.58 -9.59
C GLN A 229 9.16 -8.62 -9.41
N LYS A 230 8.58 -9.80 -9.16
CA LYS A 230 7.15 -9.92 -8.89
C LYS A 230 6.74 -9.18 -7.61
N GLY A 231 7.57 -9.20 -6.56
CA GLY A 231 7.34 -8.44 -5.33
C GLY A 231 7.27 -6.93 -5.59
N LEU A 232 8.22 -6.38 -6.34
CA LEU A 232 8.21 -4.96 -6.71
C LEU A 232 6.98 -4.56 -7.54
N LEU A 233 6.56 -5.42 -8.48
CA LEU A 233 5.36 -5.20 -9.29
C LEU A 233 4.09 -5.19 -8.45
N THR A 234 3.97 -6.08 -7.45
CA THR A 234 2.83 -6.10 -6.54
C THR A 234 2.72 -4.81 -5.74
N LEU A 235 3.84 -4.26 -5.30
CA LEU A 235 3.91 -3.03 -4.49
C LEU A 235 3.92 -1.75 -5.32
N LYS A 236 3.89 -1.87 -6.66
CA LYS A 236 4.02 -0.76 -7.62
C LYS A 236 5.21 0.16 -7.31
N VAL A 237 6.29 -0.39 -6.75
CA VAL A 237 7.49 0.39 -6.46
C VAL A 237 8.09 0.81 -7.80
N PRO A 238 8.19 2.12 -8.10
CA PRO A 238 8.88 2.55 -9.30
C PRO A 238 10.35 2.16 -9.15
N ILE A 239 10.85 1.31 -10.06
CA ILE A 239 12.26 0.87 -10.03
C ILE A 239 13.20 2.09 -10.07
N THR A 240 12.76 3.18 -10.71
CA THR A 240 13.46 4.46 -10.77
C THR A 240 13.69 5.13 -9.42
N ASN A 241 12.91 4.78 -8.39
CA ASN A 241 13.03 5.37 -7.05
C ASN A 241 13.94 4.53 -6.14
N ILE A 242 14.33 3.32 -6.55
CA ILE A 242 15.19 2.43 -5.76
C ILE A 242 16.63 2.94 -5.86
N TYR A 243 17.11 3.49 -4.76
CA TYR A 243 18.45 4.06 -4.60
C TYR A 243 19.51 2.99 -4.32
N ALA A 244 19.18 1.95 -3.56
CA ALA A 244 20.06 0.79 -3.37
C ALA A 244 19.30 -0.50 -3.01
N LEU A 245 19.91 -1.63 -3.36
CA LEU A 245 19.52 -2.97 -2.94
C LEU A 245 20.51 -3.46 -1.88
N CYS A 246 20.02 -3.79 -0.70
CA CYS A 246 20.83 -4.31 0.40
C CYS A 246 20.47 -5.78 0.64
N LYS A 247 21.30 -6.72 0.18
CA LYS A 247 21.12 -8.14 0.50
C LYS A 247 22.36 -8.71 1.19
N TYR A 248 22.15 -9.46 2.27
CA TYR A 248 23.11 -10.45 2.78
C TYR A 248 23.26 -11.65 1.84
N ALA A 249 22.24 -11.93 1.03
CA ALA A 249 22.15 -13.10 0.16
C ALA A 249 22.37 -12.81 -1.34
N LEU A 250 23.08 -11.73 -1.66
CA LEU A 250 24.03 -11.79 -2.76
C LEU A 250 25.35 -12.15 -2.08
N ASN A 251 25.91 -13.34 -2.33
CA ASN A 251 27.23 -13.69 -1.81
C ASN A 251 28.30 -12.89 -2.59
N MET A 252 28.22 -11.55 -2.52
CA MET A 252 29.08 -10.58 -3.22
C MET A 252 30.44 -10.49 -2.58
N LYS A 253 30.58 -10.99 -1.34
CA LYS A 253 31.87 -11.07 -0.67
C LYS A 253 32.86 -11.89 -1.50
N PRO A 254 32.54 -13.10 -2.01
CA PRO A 254 33.37 -13.81 -2.98
C PRO A 254 33.75 -12.99 -4.22
N VAL A 255 32.80 -12.32 -4.87
CA VAL A 255 33.08 -11.50 -6.07
C VAL A 255 34.00 -10.33 -5.71
N LEU A 256 33.72 -9.66 -4.60
CA LEU A 256 34.51 -8.55 -4.08
C LEU A 256 35.94 -8.98 -3.72
N ASP A 257 36.07 -10.03 -2.92
CA ASP A 257 37.35 -10.58 -2.49
C ASP A 257 38.17 -11.10 -3.68
N ALA A 258 37.52 -11.68 -4.68
CA ALA A 258 38.14 -12.15 -5.92
C ALA A 258 38.69 -10.99 -6.77
N VAL A 259 37.88 -9.96 -7.05
CA VAL A 259 38.31 -8.78 -7.81
C VAL A 259 39.41 -8.02 -7.05
N VAL A 260 39.25 -7.83 -5.74
CA VAL A 260 40.28 -7.18 -4.90
C VAL A 260 41.57 -7.99 -4.88
N LYS A 261 41.49 -9.32 -4.81
CA LYS A 261 42.67 -10.19 -4.90
C LYS A 261 43.34 -10.03 -6.26
N LEU A 262 42.59 -10.07 -7.35
CA LEU A 262 43.09 -9.91 -8.72
C LEU A 262 43.82 -8.57 -8.90
N VAL A 263 43.18 -7.47 -8.51
CA VAL A 263 43.78 -6.12 -8.55
C VAL A 263 45.05 -6.06 -7.70
N ASN A 264 45.04 -6.66 -6.50
CA ASN A 264 46.23 -6.73 -5.66
C ASN A 264 47.33 -7.59 -6.27
N THR A 265 47.03 -8.70 -6.95
CA THR A 265 48.03 -9.52 -7.65
C THR A 265 48.74 -8.69 -8.73
N ILE A 266 48.00 -7.85 -9.47
CA ILE A 266 48.57 -6.94 -10.48
C ILE A 266 49.38 -5.80 -9.81
N ARG A 267 48.81 -5.14 -8.79
CA ARG A 267 49.32 -3.87 -8.26
C ARG A 267 50.30 -3.98 -7.09
N SER A 268 50.29 -5.07 -6.33
CA SER A 268 51.12 -5.21 -5.11
C SER A 268 52.61 -5.40 -5.41
N ARG A 269 52.96 -5.90 -6.61
CA ARG A 269 54.35 -6.12 -7.04
C ARG A 269 54.73 -5.14 -8.14
N GLY A 270 55.70 -4.26 -7.88
CA GLY A 270 56.09 -3.19 -8.82
C GLY A 270 56.66 -3.68 -10.16
N LEU A 271 57.15 -4.92 -10.25
CA LEU A 271 57.54 -5.52 -11.53
C LEU A 271 56.30 -5.95 -12.33
N THR A 272 55.37 -6.67 -11.69
CA THR A 272 54.12 -7.14 -12.30
C THR A 272 53.28 -5.98 -12.80
N HIS A 273 53.15 -4.92 -12.00
CA HIS A 273 52.40 -3.73 -12.39
C HIS A 273 52.99 -3.05 -13.63
N ARG A 274 54.32 -2.87 -13.69
CA ARG A 274 54.97 -2.30 -14.88
C ARG A 274 54.76 -3.15 -16.12
N GLN A 275 54.95 -4.46 -15.99
CA GLN A 275 54.73 -5.40 -17.09
C GLN A 275 53.28 -5.40 -17.58
N PHE A 276 52.30 -5.27 -16.68
CA PHE A 276 50.90 -5.17 -17.04
C PHE A 276 50.61 -3.87 -17.81
N ARG A 277 51.17 -2.74 -17.38
CA ARG A 277 51.01 -1.46 -18.09
C ARG A 277 51.66 -1.47 -19.48
N ASP A 278 52.86 -2.05 -19.59
CA ASP A 278 53.55 -2.21 -20.87
C ASP A 278 52.74 -3.11 -21.82
N PHE A 279 52.10 -4.16 -21.28
CA PHE A 279 51.19 -5.02 -22.03
C PHE A 279 49.94 -4.27 -22.51
N LEU A 280 49.26 -3.53 -21.63
CA LEU A 280 48.09 -2.74 -22.03
C LEU A 280 48.42 -1.74 -23.14
N GLN A 281 49.63 -1.16 -23.11
CA GLN A 281 50.11 -0.27 -24.15
C GLN A 281 50.39 -1.01 -25.47
N SER A 282 50.93 -2.23 -25.43
CA SER A 282 51.22 -3.00 -26.64
C SER A 282 49.95 -3.49 -27.34
N VAL A 283 48.89 -3.82 -26.59
CA VAL A 283 47.58 -4.22 -27.14
C VAL A 283 46.67 -3.02 -27.46
N GLN A 284 47.15 -1.79 -27.24
CA GLN A 284 46.37 -0.56 -27.44
C GLN A 284 45.04 -0.57 -26.67
N SER A 285 45.05 -1.08 -25.44
CA SER A 285 43.86 -1.14 -24.59
C SER A 285 43.30 0.26 -24.31
N GLU A 286 41.99 0.35 -24.13
CA GLU A 286 41.27 1.59 -23.81
C GLU A 286 41.82 2.24 -22.52
N TYR A 287 42.21 1.40 -21.55
CA TYR A 287 42.77 1.86 -20.29
C TYR A 287 44.23 1.46 -20.16
N SER A 288 45.04 2.37 -19.60
CA SER A 288 46.48 2.16 -19.41
C SER A 288 46.86 1.53 -18.07
N ASP A 289 45.88 1.29 -17.18
CA ASP A 289 46.06 0.67 -15.87
C ASP A 289 44.73 0.23 -15.25
N VAL A 290 44.79 -0.73 -14.31
CA VAL A 290 43.72 -1.01 -13.34
C VAL A 290 43.71 0.04 -12.23
N LEU A 291 42.61 0.25 -11.50
CA LEU A 291 42.60 1.15 -10.34
C LEU A 291 43.11 0.43 -9.08
N TYR A 292 43.53 1.18 -8.05
CA TYR A 292 43.92 0.60 -6.77
C TYR A 292 42.74 0.63 -5.81
N TYR A 293 42.26 -0.56 -5.42
CA TYR A 293 41.27 -0.67 -4.37
C TYR A 293 41.87 -0.33 -2.99
N THR A 294 41.24 0.61 -2.28
CA THR A 294 41.51 0.82 -0.84
C THR A 294 40.23 0.62 -0.04
N LYS A 295 40.28 -0.23 1.00
CA LYS A 295 39.12 -0.55 1.88
C LYS A 295 38.48 0.66 2.55
N VAL A 296 39.19 1.80 2.59
CA VAL A 296 38.76 3.03 3.28
C VAL A 296 37.70 3.80 2.49
N ARG A 297 37.52 3.53 1.18
CA ARG A 297 36.59 4.26 0.31
C ARG A 297 35.76 3.30 -0.53
N TRP A 298 34.69 2.77 0.03
CA TRP A 298 33.70 1.96 -0.70
C TRP A 298 33.13 2.69 -1.93
N LEU A 299 33.08 4.04 -1.89
CA LEU A 299 32.71 4.94 -2.99
C LEU A 299 33.65 4.89 -4.22
N SER A 300 34.86 4.33 -4.13
CA SER A 300 35.72 4.12 -5.30
C SER A 300 35.65 2.69 -5.86
N ALA A 301 34.88 1.80 -5.21
CA ALA A 301 34.75 0.41 -5.65
C ALA A 301 34.09 0.32 -7.03
N GLY A 302 33.07 1.15 -7.33
CA GLY A 302 32.43 1.11 -8.64
C GLY A 302 33.37 1.39 -9.80
N CYS A 303 34.18 2.44 -9.71
CA CYS A 303 35.16 2.75 -10.77
C CYS A 303 36.23 1.65 -10.93
N ASP A 304 36.63 1.01 -9.82
CA ASP A 304 37.60 -0.09 -9.85
C ASP A 304 37.00 -1.33 -10.51
N PHE A 305 35.77 -1.68 -10.14
CA PHE A 305 35.04 -2.81 -10.71
C PHE A 305 34.75 -2.59 -12.19
N GLU A 306 34.32 -1.38 -12.56
CA GLU A 306 34.15 -0.97 -13.96
C GLU A 306 35.45 -1.14 -14.74
N ARG A 307 36.57 -0.67 -14.17
CA ARG A 307 37.87 -0.79 -14.82
C ARG A 307 38.27 -2.23 -15.04
N VAL A 308 38.08 -3.09 -14.05
CA VAL A 308 38.39 -4.53 -14.16
C VAL A 308 37.44 -5.20 -15.17
N TRP A 309 36.16 -4.81 -15.21
CA TRP A 309 35.20 -5.32 -16.18
C TRP A 309 35.59 -4.98 -17.63
N GLN A 310 35.99 -3.74 -17.89
CA GLN A 310 36.43 -3.31 -19.21
C GLN A 310 37.75 -3.99 -19.63
N LEU A 311 38.65 -4.21 -18.67
CA LEU A 311 39.94 -4.84 -18.90
C LEU A 311 39.93 -6.37 -18.80
N LYS A 312 38.79 -7.03 -18.56
CA LYS A 312 38.75 -8.47 -18.22
C LYS A 312 39.44 -9.37 -19.26
N ASP A 313 39.29 -9.06 -20.54
CA ASP A 313 39.85 -9.82 -21.65
C ASP A 313 41.37 -9.59 -21.79
N ASP A 314 41.82 -8.35 -21.55
CA ASP A 314 43.23 -7.99 -21.48
C ASP A 314 43.91 -8.61 -20.26
N ILE A 315 43.24 -8.62 -19.10
CA ILE A 315 43.71 -9.25 -17.86
C ILE A 315 43.86 -10.76 -18.06
N LEU A 316 42.86 -11.41 -18.65
CA LEU A 316 42.94 -12.83 -19.02
C LEU A 316 44.16 -13.09 -19.91
N SER A 317 44.31 -12.31 -21.00
CA SER A 317 45.42 -12.45 -21.95
C SER A 317 46.79 -12.27 -21.30
N PHE A 318 46.93 -11.27 -20.44
CA PHE A 318 48.17 -11.01 -19.69
C PHE A 318 48.54 -12.18 -18.77
N PHE A 319 47.59 -12.74 -18.02
CA PHE A 319 47.87 -13.86 -17.12
C PHE A 319 48.14 -15.17 -17.85
N HIS A 320 47.54 -15.38 -19.03
CA HIS A 320 47.89 -16.48 -19.93
C HIS A 320 49.32 -16.36 -20.45
N GLU A 321 49.76 -15.16 -20.88
CA GLU A 321 51.15 -14.92 -21.32
C GLU A 321 52.15 -15.14 -20.17
N LYS A 322 51.77 -14.81 -18.93
CA LYS A 322 52.59 -15.01 -17.73
C LYS A 322 52.61 -16.45 -17.22
N GLN A 323 51.89 -17.39 -17.85
CA GLN A 323 51.69 -18.76 -17.36
C GLN A 323 51.11 -18.82 -15.93
N CYS A 324 50.28 -17.83 -15.58
CA CYS A 324 49.71 -17.65 -14.25
C CYS A 324 48.17 -17.61 -14.27
N SER A 325 47.55 -18.36 -15.19
CA SER A 325 46.09 -18.34 -15.41
C SER A 325 45.27 -18.70 -14.16
N SER A 326 45.87 -19.38 -13.16
CA SER A 326 45.21 -19.64 -11.87
C SER A 326 44.77 -18.38 -11.13
N GLU A 327 45.45 -17.25 -11.34
CA GLU A 327 45.12 -15.97 -10.69
C GLU A 327 43.89 -15.28 -11.33
N CYS A 328 43.47 -15.69 -12.54
CA CYS A 328 42.36 -15.09 -13.27
C CYS A 328 41.25 -16.09 -13.66
N LYS A 329 41.29 -17.34 -13.18
CA LYS A 329 40.32 -18.40 -13.54
C LYS A 329 38.85 -18.01 -13.40
N MET A 330 38.52 -17.17 -12.42
CA MET A 330 37.14 -16.68 -12.23
C MET A 330 36.60 -15.89 -13.42
N LEU A 331 37.47 -15.28 -14.23
CA LEU A 331 37.09 -14.56 -15.45
C LEU A 331 36.75 -15.51 -16.62
N GLU A 332 37.01 -16.81 -16.49
CA GLU A 332 36.64 -17.83 -17.48
C GLU A 332 35.30 -18.51 -17.12
N ASP A 333 34.75 -18.25 -15.93
CA ASP A 333 33.49 -18.81 -15.43
C ASP A 333 32.31 -17.91 -15.80
N THR A 334 31.43 -18.41 -16.67
CA THR A 334 30.25 -17.68 -17.16
C THR A 334 29.23 -17.33 -16.07
N GLU A 335 29.07 -18.18 -15.06
CA GLU A 335 28.16 -17.91 -13.93
C GLU A 335 28.74 -16.80 -13.06
N TRP A 336 30.03 -16.90 -12.73
CA TRP A 336 30.73 -15.85 -11.98
C TRP A 336 30.78 -14.51 -12.73
N LEU A 337 31.00 -14.53 -14.05
CA LEU A 337 30.99 -13.33 -14.89
C LEU A 337 29.62 -12.62 -14.86
N SER A 338 28.54 -13.38 -14.75
CA SER A 338 27.18 -12.81 -14.65
C SER A 338 27.00 -12.07 -13.33
N ASP A 339 27.49 -12.64 -12.23
CA ASP A 339 27.48 -12.00 -10.90
C ASP A 339 28.40 -10.77 -10.87
N PHE A 340 29.57 -10.85 -11.50
CA PHE A 340 30.53 -9.75 -11.59
C PHE A 340 29.98 -8.60 -12.45
N ALA A 341 29.31 -8.88 -13.58
CA ALA A 341 28.65 -7.89 -14.41
C ALA A 341 27.60 -7.11 -13.62
N PHE A 342 26.68 -7.87 -12.98
CA PHE A 342 25.60 -7.30 -12.18
C PHE A 342 26.15 -6.43 -11.04
N PHE A 343 27.19 -6.89 -10.35
CA PHE A 343 27.79 -6.15 -9.25
C PHE A 343 28.51 -4.89 -9.72
N THR A 344 29.18 -4.95 -10.88
CA THR A 344 29.82 -3.80 -11.51
C THR A 344 28.78 -2.73 -11.87
N ASP A 345 27.70 -3.11 -12.55
CA ASP A 345 26.62 -2.19 -12.92
C ASP A 345 26.00 -1.51 -11.69
N LEU A 346 25.75 -2.28 -10.62
CA LEU A 346 25.24 -1.78 -9.36
C LEU A 346 26.19 -0.73 -8.74
N LEU A 347 27.49 -1.06 -8.62
CA LEU A 347 28.46 -0.15 -8.02
C LEU A 347 28.71 1.10 -8.88
N CYS A 348 28.71 0.98 -10.21
CA CYS A 348 28.78 2.12 -11.13
C CYS A 348 27.59 3.06 -10.95
N HIS A 349 26.39 2.50 -10.80
CA HIS A 349 25.20 3.28 -10.55
C HIS A 349 25.31 4.06 -9.22
N MET A 350 25.78 3.40 -8.15
CA MET A 350 26.04 4.05 -6.86
C MET A 350 27.08 5.17 -6.98
N ASN A 351 28.16 4.96 -7.73
CA ASN A 351 29.19 5.98 -7.93
C ASN A 351 28.66 7.21 -8.68
N ASN A 352 27.89 7.01 -9.75
CA ASN A 352 27.28 8.09 -10.51
C ASN A 352 26.27 8.90 -9.69
N LEU A 353 25.56 8.26 -8.77
CA LEU A 353 24.63 8.94 -7.87
C LEU A 353 25.37 9.79 -6.82
N ASN A 354 26.49 9.30 -6.29
CA ASN A 354 27.30 10.04 -5.31
C ASN A 354 28.00 11.28 -5.89
N VAL A 355 28.30 11.31 -7.20
CA VAL A 355 28.89 12.49 -7.86
C VAL A 355 27.85 13.58 -8.15
N LYS A 356 26.56 13.20 -8.16
CA LYS A 356 25.43 14.10 -8.48
C LYS A 356 24.73 14.68 -7.25
N MET A 357 25.05 14.21 -6.05
CA MET A 357 24.67 14.79 -4.75
C MET A 357 25.82 15.63 -4.21
#